data_AF-A0A975A5L8-F1
#
_entry.id   AF-A0A975A5L8-F1
#
_cell.length_a   1.000
_cell.length_b   1.000
_cell.length_c   1.000
_cell.angle_alpha   90.00
_cell.angle_beta   90.00
_cell.angle_gamma   90.00
#
_symmetry.space_group_name_H-M   'P 1'
#
loop_
_entity.id
_entity.type
_entity.pdbx_description
1 polymer ?
#
loop_
_entity_poly.entity_id
_entity_poly.type
_entity_poly.pdbx_seq_one_letter_code
_entity_poly.pdbx_strand_id
1 'polypeptide(L)'
;MRHRARLVTVALACALALSACRGESPPVPSTGAAPTSVATGPGAAIPDDFPLSAGMGGPRDDVPTSRTGTGLRDLDLCGTSPLRGLVVRDRMVADNSGGESADTRDLVVLPAPGDASRLAEDIAELATGCERADVSGDSGDSGDSGDSGGAGGAGDMETRTQVLASPFGPRPAATLLQTYRVDGRAGDGATVVHVVPAGAALLVTSTYGQWTEDDVDRAVARTVAPLRETVAALTTFAERSAGRD
;
A
#
# COMPACT_ATOMS: atom_id res chain seq x y z
N MET A 1 28.35 -49.32 12.12
CA MET A 1 28.76 -47.95 12.55
C MET A 1 27.66 -47.41 13.43
N ARG A 2 28.00 -46.93 14.64
CA ARG A 2 27.07 -46.69 15.76
C ARG A 2 26.56 -45.24 15.70
N HIS A 3 25.27 -45.03 15.46
CA HIS A 3 24.64 -43.72 15.63
C HIS A 3 24.08 -43.57 17.04
N ARG A 4 24.60 -42.56 17.75
CA ARG A 4 24.22 -42.18 19.11
C ARG A 4 22.93 -41.35 19.06
N ALA A 5 21.86 -41.86 19.65
CA ALA A 5 20.67 -41.07 19.96
C ALA A 5 21.01 -40.07 21.09
N ARG A 6 20.74 -38.78 20.86
CA ARG A 6 20.77 -37.74 21.90
C ARG A 6 19.33 -37.26 22.11
N LEU A 7 18.77 -37.67 23.24
CA LEU A 7 17.56 -37.11 23.84
C LEU A 7 17.88 -35.69 24.31
N VAL A 8 17.19 -34.69 23.75
CA VAL A 8 17.22 -33.30 24.25
C VAL A 8 15.97 -33.11 25.10
N THR A 9 16.18 -33.02 26.41
CA THR A 9 15.15 -32.74 27.42
C THR A 9 14.99 -31.22 27.52
N VAL A 10 13.89 -30.65 27.02
CA VAL A 10 13.55 -29.24 27.26
C VAL A 10 12.59 -29.18 28.44
N ALA A 11 13.11 -28.70 29.58
CA ALA A 11 12.32 -28.43 30.77
C ALA A 11 11.60 -27.08 30.62
N LEU A 12 10.28 -27.13 30.44
CA LEU A 12 9.40 -25.96 30.41
C LEU A 12 9.01 -25.59 31.85
N ALA A 13 9.57 -24.50 32.37
CA ALA A 13 9.22 -23.96 33.68
C ALA A 13 8.01 -23.01 33.56
N CYS A 14 6.82 -23.51 33.89
CA CYS A 14 5.62 -22.70 34.10
C CYS A 14 5.70 -21.97 35.45
N ALA A 15 5.94 -20.66 35.43
CA ALA A 15 5.70 -19.79 36.57
C ALA A 15 4.30 -19.19 36.48
N LEU A 16 3.34 -19.80 37.20
CA LEU A 16 2.02 -19.25 37.48
C LEU A 16 2.13 -18.29 38.68
N ALA A 17 2.01 -16.99 38.44
CA ALA A 17 1.76 -16.02 39.49
C ALA A 17 0.26 -15.68 39.50
N LEU A 18 -0.46 -16.32 40.44
CA LEU A 18 -1.80 -15.95 40.87
C LEU A 18 -1.69 -14.68 41.74
N SER A 19 -2.23 -13.55 41.28
CA SER A 19 -2.57 -12.42 42.14
C SER A 19 -4.04 -12.08 41.98
N ALA A 20 -4.83 -12.56 42.95
CA ALA A 20 -6.20 -12.12 43.20
C ALA A 20 -6.17 -10.72 43.82
N CYS A 21 -6.88 -9.76 43.21
CA CYS A 21 -7.36 -8.57 43.91
C CYS A 21 -8.79 -8.27 43.45
N ARG A 22 -9.71 -8.67 44.32
CA ARG A 22 -11.14 -8.35 44.32
C ARG A 22 -11.27 -6.89 44.77
N GLY A 23 -11.49 -5.98 43.83
CA GLY A 23 -11.70 -4.55 44.09
C GLY A 23 -13.12 -4.16 43.72
N GLU A 24 -13.97 -3.98 44.74
CA GLU A 24 -15.29 -3.38 44.64
C GLU A 24 -15.17 -1.97 44.03
N SER A 25 -15.77 -1.76 42.85
CA SER A 25 -15.75 -0.46 42.19
C SER A 25 -16.95 0.38 42.68
N PRO A 26 -16.74 1.59 43.20
CA PRO A 26 -17.83 2.51 43.54
C PRO A 26 -18.57 2.96 42.26
N PRO A 27 -19.88 3.31 42.34
CA PRO A 27 -20.64 3.79 41.20
C PRO A 27 -20.03 5.11 40.68
N VAL A 28 -19.48 5.06 39.46
CA VAL A 28 -19.00 6.25 38.76
C VAL A 28 -20.21 7.09 38.37
N PRO A 29 -20.27 8.39 38.73
CA PRO A 29 -21.31 9.28 38.24
C PRO A 29 -21.22 9.35 36.71
N SER A 30 -22.28 8.90 36.06
CA SER A 30 -22.49 8.99 34.62
C SER A 30 -22.61 10.47 34.24
N THR A 31 -21.45 11.12 34.09
CA THR A 31 -21.35 12.45 33.53
C THR A 31 -21.53 12.25 32.04
N GLY A 32 -22.76 12.47 31.58
CA GLY A 32 -23.10 12.50 30.17
C GLY A 32 -22.28 13.58 29.49
N ALA A 33 -21.06 13.25 29.09
CA ALA A 33 -20.32 14.01 28.12
C ALA A 33 -21.10 13.84 26.82
N ALA A 34 -21.87 14.87 26.48
CA ALA A 34 -22.42 15.02 25.14
C ALA A 34 -21.28 14.74 24.15
N PRO A 35 -21.49 13.92 23.10
CA PRO A 35 -20.47 13.72 22.09
C PRO A 35 -20.11 15.11 21.59
N THR A 36 -18.89 15.54 21.93
CA THR A 36 -18.34 16.77 21.38
C THR A 36 -18.17 16.43 19.91
N SER A 37 -19.15 16.83 19.10
CA SER A 37 -19.03 16.85 17.66
C SER A 37 -17.84 17.75 17.40
N VAL A 38 -16.67 17.13 17.20
CA VAL A 38 -15.49 17.82 16.72
C VAL A 38 -15.94 18.35 15.38
N ALA A 39 -16.24 19.65 15.34
CA ALA A 39 -16.66 20.31 14.13
C ALA A 39 -15.55 20.05 13.13
N THR A 40 -15.84 19.22 12.13
CA THR A 40 -15.02 19.02 10.95
C THR A 40 -14.93 20.36 10.27
N GLY A 41 -13.99 21.21 10.70
CA GLY A 41 -13.69 22.46 10.02
C GLY A 41 -13.50 22.14 8.55
N PRO A 42 -13.97 23.00 7.61
CA PRO A 42 -14.11 22.67 6.19
C PRO A 42 -12.78 22.18 5.61
N GLY A 43 -12.55 20.89 5.71
CA GLY A 43 -11.41 20.17 5.17
C GLY A 43 -11.85 19.79 3.78
N ALA A 44 -11.18 20.35 2.78
CA ALA A 44 -11.71 20.36 1.43
C ALA A 44 -11.92 18.94 0.91
N ALA A 45 -13.17 18.64 0.54
CA ALA A 45 -13.48 17.53 -0.33
C ALA A 45 -12.69 17.68 -1.64
N ILE A 46 -12.36 16.56 -2.27
CA ILE A 46 -11.80 16.52 -3.62
C ILE A 46 -12.88 17.07 -4.55
N PRO A 47 -12.61 18.07 -5.40
CA PRO A 47 -13.58 18.54 -6.40
C PRO A 47 -14.02 17.40 -7.33
N ASP A 48 -15.28 17.39 -7.77
CA ASP A 48 -15.78 16.35 -8.69
C ASP A 48 -15.13 16.43 -10.08
N ASP A 49 -14.60 17.60 -10.46
CA ASP A 49 -13.83 17.86 -11.67
C ASP A 49 -12.31 17.73 -11.48
N PHE A 50 -11.86 17.14 -10.36
CA PHE A 50 -10.44 16.90 -10.13
C PHE A 50 -9.88 15.99 -11.25
N PRO A 51 -8.73 16.33 -11.87
CA PRO A 51 -8.23 15.65 -13.07
C PRO A 51 -7.55 14.30 -12.72
N LEU A 52 -8.23 13.43 -11.98
CA LEU A 52 -7.67 12.16 -11.52
C LEU A 52 -7.42 11.22 -12.70
N SER A 53 -8.33 11.17 -13.67
CA SER A 53 -8.23 10.33 -14.86
C SER A 53 -7.46 10.96 -16.03
N ALA A 54 -6.87 12.15 -15.85
CA ALA A 54 -6.16 12.84 -16.91
C ALA A 54 -5.04 11.98 -17.52
N GLY A 55 -5.06 11.79 -18.84
CA GLY A 55 -4.08 10.96 -19.54
C GLY A 55 -4.20 9.44 -19.31
N MET A 56 -5.26 8.96 -18.66
CA MET A 56 -5.61 7.54 -18.66
C MET A 56 -6.33 7.16 -19.96
N GLY A 57 -6.14 5.92 -20.42
CA GLY A 57 -6.80 5.41 -21.63
C GLY A 57 -6.25 5.98 -22.94
N GLY A 58 -6.83 5.56 -24.05
CA GLY A 58 -6.57 6.13 -25.37
C GLY A 58 -7.31 7.46 -25.60
N PRO A 59 -7.04 8.17 -26.72
CA PRO A 59 -7.61 9.50 -26.99
C PRO A 59 -9.14 9.59 -27.09
N ARG A 60 -9.83 8.44 -27.11
CA ARG A 60 -11.29 8.34 -27.18
C ARG A 60 -11.90 7.67 -25.96
N ASP A 61 -11.07 7.25 -25.02
CA ASP A 61 -11.52 6.54 -23.84
C ASP A 61 -11.84 7.59 -22.76
N ASP A 62 -13.04 7.49 -22.20
CA ASP A 62 -13.44 8.26 -21.03
C ASP A 62 -13.31 7.34 -19.81
N VAL A 63 -12.36 7.65 -18.93
CA VAL A 63 -12.10 6.86 -17.74
C VAL A 63 -12.84 7.50 -16.56
N PRO A 64 -13.94 6.89 -16.08
CA PRO A 64 -14.76 7.49 -15.04
C PRO A 64 -14.05 7.47 -13.69
N THR A 65 -14.27 8.52 -12.90
CA THR A 65 -13.85 8.55 -11.49
C THR A 65 -14.97 8.07 -10.58
N SER A 66 -14.63 7.46 -9.45
CA SER A 66 -15.60 6.98 -8.46
C SER A 66 -15.14 7.24 -7.02
N ARG A 67 -16.09 7.54 -6.13
CA ARG A 67 -15.86 7.63 -4.67
C ARG A 67 -15.85 6.28 -3.98
N THR A 68 -16.42 5.25 -4.62
CA THR A 68 -16.67 3.93 -4.03
C THR A 68 -15.92 2.79 -4.74
N GLY A 69 -15.12 3.11 -5.76
CA GLY A 69 -14.30 2.13 -6.48
C GLY A 69 -13.30 1.42 -5.57
N THR A 70 -12.90 0.20 -5.93
CA THR A 70 -11.91 -0.58 -5.16
C THR A 70 -10.56 0.12 -5.13
N GLY A 71 -10.12 0.69 -6.25
CA GLY A 71 -8.86 1.42 -6.36
C GLY A 71 -7.68 0.59 -5.89
N LEU A 72 -6.79 1.21 -5.10
CA LEU A 72 -5.56 0.58 -4.62
C LEU A 72 -5.64 0.10 -3.17
N ARG A 73 -6.85 -0.10 -2.62
CA ARG A 73 -7.01 -0.62 -1.24
C ARG A 73 -6.36 -1.98 -1.03
N ASP A 74 -6.25 -2.74 -2.11
CA ASP A 74 -5.67 -4.08 -2.13
C ASP A 74 -4.26 -4.10 -2.74
N LEU A 75 -3.62 -2.93 -2.86
CA LEU A 75 -2.20 -2.84 -3.20
C LEU A 75 -1.41 -3.66 -2.19
N ASP A 76 -0.88 -4.80 -2.63
CA ASP A 76 -0.03 -5.64 -1.82
C ASP A 76 1.41 -5.14 -1.90
N LEU A 77 1.93 -4.74 -0.74
CA LEU A 77 3.33 -4.44 -0.52
C LEU A 77 3.80 -5.40 0.56
N CYS A 78 4.41 -6.48 0.10
CA CYS A 78 5.16 -7.43 0.93
C CYS A 78 4.26 -8.11 1.96
N GLY A 79 3.13 -8.64 1.47
CA GLY A 79 2.13 -9.32 2.29
C GLY A 79 1.28 -8.38 3.15
N THR A 80 1.35 -7.07 2.90
CA THR A 80 0.53 -6.07 3.61
C THR A 80 -0.19 -5.17 2.63
N SER A 81 -1.33 -4.60 3.05
CA SER A 81 -2.12 -3.67 2.24
C SER A 81 -2.22 -2.30 2.92
N PRO A 82 -1.22 -1.41 2.78
CA PRO A 82 -1.12 -0.19 3.58
C PRO A 82 -2.25 0.81 3.34
N LEU A 83 -2.98 0.68 2.24
CA LEU A 83 -4.14 1.52 1.92
C LEU A 83 -5.47 0.95 2.46
N ARG A 84 -5.46 -0.30 2.97
CA ARG A 84 -6.66 -0.94 3.51
C ARG A 84 -6.95 -0.42 4.91
N GLY A 85 -8.22 -0.10 5.18
CA GLY A 85 -8.68 0.32 6.50
C GLY A 85 -8.31 1.75 6.91
N LEU A 86 -7.72 2.55 6.03
CA LEU A 86 -7.42 3.95 6.30
C LEU A 86 -8.70 4.74 6.62
N VAL A 87 -8.63 5.56 7.67
CA VAL A 87 -9.64 6.58 7.94
C VAL A 87 -9.38 7.75 7.01
N VAL A 88 -10.24 7.93 6.01
CA VAL A 88 -10.16 9.02 5.03
C VAL A 88 -11.32 9.98 5.22
N ARG A 89 -11.09 11.26 4.93
CA ARG A 89 -12.15 12.28 4.85
C ARG A 89 -12.90 12.21 3.53
N ASP A 90 -12.13 12.00 2.46
CA ASP A 90 -12.64 11.88 1.11
C ASP A 90 -11.68 11.00 0.30
N ARG A 91 -12.22 10.41 -0.76
CA ARG A 91 -11.49 9.51 -1.64
C ARG A 91 -12.07 9.57 -3.05
N MET A 92 -11.19 9.53 -4.04
CA MET A 92 -11.57 9.42 -5.45
C MET A 92 -10.64 8.41 -6.13
N VAL A 93 -11.21 7.55 -6.94
CA VAL A 93 -10.52 6.49 -7.66
C VAL A 93 -10.76 6.66 -9.16
N ALA A 94 -9.73 6.45 -9.97
CA ALA A 94 -9.86 6.22 -11.40
C ALA A 94 -9.20 4.88 -11.73
N ASP A 95 -9.88 4.05 -12.51
CA ASP A 95 -9.39 2.72 -12.88
C ASP A 95 -9.61 2.49 -14.38
N ASN A 96 -8.51 2.22 -15.07
CA ASN A 96 -8.50 1.86 -16.48
C ASN A 96 -7.85 0.48 -16.61
N SER A 97 -8.69 -0.55 -16.48
CA SER A 97 -8.32 -1.94 -16.69
C SER A 97 -8.83 -2.39 -18.07
N GLY A 98 -7.92 -2.54 -19.04
CA GLY A 98 -8.25 -2.99 -20.39
C GLY A 98 -7.04 -3.12 -21.30
N GLY A 99 -7.01 -4.17 -22.13
CA GLY A 99 -5.90 -4.44 -23.04
C GLY A 99 -4.66 -5.02 -22.33
N GLU A 100 -3.46 -4.59 -22.74
CA GLU A 100 -2.17 -5.10 -22.24
C GLU A 100 -1.63 -4.31 -21.03
N SER A 101 -2.32 -3.25 -20.62
CA SER A 101 -1.90 -2.37 -19.51
C SER A 101 -3.06 -2.13 -18.54
N ALA A 102 -2.73 -1.99 -17.26
CA ALA A 102 -3.67 -1.54 -16.24
C ALA A 102 -3.11 -0.27 -15.59
N ASP A 103 -3.93 0.79 -15.50
CA ASP A 103 -3.60 2.01 -14.78
C ASP A 103 -4.69 2.27 -13.75
N THR A 104 -4.32 2.34 -12.48
CA THR A 104 -5.25 2.64 -11.38
C THR A 104 -4.67 3.78 -10.55
N ARG A 105 -5.51 4.74 -10.19
CA ARG A 105 -5.15 5.91 -9.39
C ARG A 105 -6.11 6.05 -8.22
N ASP A 106 -5.57 6.26 -7.05
CA ASP A 106 -6.31 6.40 -5.80
C ASP A 106 -5.85 7.68 -5.11
N LEU A 107 -6.73 8.67 -5.05
CA LEU A 107 -6.53 9.91 -4.32
C LEU A 107 -7.31 9.85 -3.02
N VAL A 108 -6.62 9.94 -1.89
CA VAL A 108 -7.23 10.01 -0.57
C VAL A 108 -6.91 11.34 0.10
N VAL A 109 -7.87 11.88 0.85
CA VAL A 109 -7.68 13.03 1.74
C VAL A 109 -7.75 12.52 3.17
N LEU A 110 -6.65 12.68 3.91
CA LEU A 110 -6.50 12.19 5.27
C LEU A 110 -6.94 13.24 6.31
N PRO A 111 -7.16 12.83 7.58
CA PRO A 111 -7.63 13.73 8.62
C PRO A 111 -6.66 14.87 8.95
N ALA A 112 -5.35 14.63 9.01
CA ALA A 112 -4.37 15.68 9.31
C ALA A 112 -3.44 16.00 8.12
N PRO A 113 -3.00 17.26 7.97
CA PRO A 113 -2.07 17.67 6.91
C PRO A 113 -0.73 16.95 6.87
N GLY A 114 -0.30 16.31 7.96
CA GLY A 114 0.93 15.51 8.00
C GLY A 114 0.72 14.02 7.73
N ASP A 115 -0.53 13.54 7.70
CA ASP A 115 -0.80 12.11 7.61
C ASP A 115 -0.39 11.53 6.26
N ALA A 116 -0.55 12.28 5.17
CA ALA A 116 -0.17 11.81 3.84
C ALA A 116 1.34 11.65 3.71
N SER A 117 2.10 12.59 4.26
CA SER A 117 3.57 12.53 4.28
C SER A 117 4.05 11.34 5.11
N ARG A 118 3.49 11.12 6.30
CA ARG A 118 3.83 9.97 7.14
C ARG A 118 3.48 8.64 6.47
N LEU A 119 2.27 8.52 5.92
CA LEU A 119 1.86 7.31 5.20
C LEU A 119 2.75 7.03 3.97
N ALA A 120 3.18 8.06 3.25
CA ALA A 120 4.12 7.89 2.13
C ALA A 120 5.50 7.38 2.59
N GLU A 121 5.99 7.85 3.74
CA GLU A 121 7.22 7.33 4.35
C GLU A 121 7.06 5.88 4.80
N ASP A 122 5.96 5.56 5.48
CA ASP A 122 5.65 4.20 5.95
C ASP A 122 5.58 3.22 4.77
N ILE A 123 4.95 3.60 3.65
CA ILE A 123 4.90 2.81 2.42
C ILE A 123 6.30 2.56 1.84
N ALA A 124 7.16 3.59 1.79
CA ALA A 124 8.52 3.44 1.28
C ALA A 124 9.41 2.60 2.23
N GLU A 125 9.25 2.75 3.54
CA GLU A 125 9.97 1.96 4.54
C GLU A 125 9.56 0.49 4.47
N LEU A 126 8.26 0.21 4.40
CA LEU A 126 7.70 -1.12 4.21
C LEU A 126 8.34 -1.79 2.99
N ALA A 127 8.33 -1.13 1.84
CA ALA A 127 8.92 -1.64 0.60
C ALA A 127 10.43 -1.94 0.73
N THR A 128 11.18 -1.15 1.52
CA THR A 128 12.61 -1.37 1.77
C THR A 128 12.86 -2.56 2.71
N GLY A 129 11.87 -2.94 3.53
CA GLY A 129 11.97 -4.08 4.44
C GLY A 129 11.87 -5.44 3.74
N CYS A 130 11.27 -5.49 2.56
CA CYS A 130 10.84 -6.73 1.91
C CYS A 130 11.98 -7.61 1.41
N GLU A 131 13.05 -6.99 0.90
CA GLU A 131 14.23 -7.73 0.41
C GLU A 131 14.92 -8.57 1.51
N ARG A 132 14.57 -8.40 2.78
CA ARG A 132 15.17 -9.12 3.91
C ARG A 132 14.39 -10.37 4.35
N ALA A 133 13.13 -10.55 3.96
CA ALA A 133 12.27 -11.59 4.54
C ALA A 133 12.44 -12.97 3.88
N ASP A 134 12.80 -13.04 2.59
CA ASP A 134 12.75 -14.28 1.80
C ASP A 134 13.99 -15.18 1.89
N VAL A 135 14.98 -14.85 2.73
CA VAL A 135 16.17 -15.71 2.95
C VAL A 135 15.97 -16.69 4.12
N SER A 136 14.80 -16.68 4.77
CA SER A 136 14.45 -17.62 5.83
C SER A 136 13.84 -18.88 5.24
N GLY A 137 14.66 -19.67 4.53
CA GLY A 137 14.32 -21.01 4.08
C GLY A 137 14.09 -21.98 5.26
N ASP A 138 12.98 -21.79 5.98
CA ASP A 138 12.39 -22.81 6.83
C ASP A 138 11.20 -23.41 6.09
N SER A 139 11.51 -24.05 4.97
CA SER A 139 10.73 -25.18 4.45
C SER A 139 10.83 -26.31 5.48
N GLY A 140 10.18 -26.10 6.62
CA GLY A 140 9.92 -27.11 7.62
C GLY A 140 9.07 -28.20 6.98
N ASP A 141 9.77 -29.19 6.45
CA ASP A 141 9.42 -30.61 6.32
C ASP A 141 7.95 -30.92 6.69
N SER A 142 7.03 -30.48 5.84
CA SER A 142 5.62 -30.79 5.96
C SER A 142 5.42 -32.06 5.17
N GLY A 143 5.55 -33.17 5.89
CA GLY A 143 5.53 -34.52 5.34
C GLY A 143 4.39 -34.78 4.36
N ASP A 144 4.78 -35.41 3.27
CA ASP A 144 4.06 -36.44 2.52
C ASP A 144 2.53 -36.41 2.65
N SER A 145 1.88 -35.65 1.78
CA SER A 145 0.43 -35.71 1.58
C SER A 145 0.13 -35.90 0.10
N GLY A 146 -0.37 -37.10 -0.19
CA GLY A 146 -0.64 -37.68 -1.50
C GLY A 146 -1.30 -36.78 -2.53
N ASP A 147 -0.78 -36.90 -3.75
CA ASP A 147 -1.49 -37.00 -5.02
C ASP A 147 -2.85 -36.28 -5.10
N SER A 148 -2.80 -35.01 -5.48
CA SER A 148 -3.95 -34.25 -5.96
C SER A 148 -3.62 -33.72 -7.34
N GLY A 149 -4.04 -34.45 -8.38
CA GLY A 149 -3.89 -34.09 -9.80
C GLY A 149 -4.68 -32.84 -10.22
N GLY A 150 -4.39 -31.69 -9.61
CA GLY A 150 -4.91 -30.38 -9.98
C GLY A 150 -4.10 -29.76 -11.11
N ALA A 151 -4.51 -30.01 -12.35
CA ALA A 151 -3.99 -29.32 -13.53
C ALA A 151 -4.33 -27.82 -13.44
N GLY A 152 -3.31 -27.02 -13.10
CA GLY A 152 -3.41 -25.56 -13.06
C GLY A 152 -2.44 -24.92 -12.07
N GLY A 153 -1.25 -25.51 -11.87
CA GLY A 153 -0.23 -24.95 -10.98
C GLY A 153 0.14 -23.55 -11.44
N ALA A 154 -0.38 -22.55 -10.74
CA ALA A 154 0.22 -21.23 -10.73
C ALA A 154 1.65 -21.47 -10.23
N GLY A 155 2.63 -21.30 -11.13
CA GLY A 155 4.03 -21.38 -10.75
C GLY A 155 4.31 -20.49 -9.55
N ASP A 156 5.38 -20.79 -8.82
CA ASP A 156 5.76 -19.99 -7.66
C ASP A 156 6.02 -18.55 -8.13
N MET A 157 5.13 -17.64 -7.75
CA MET A 157 5.13 -16.24 -8.21
C MET A 157 5.69 -15.38 -7.10
N GLU A 158 6.90 -14.88 -7.31
CA GLU A 158 7.58 -14.00 -6.38
C GLU A 158 7.45 -12.55 -6.87
N THR A 159 7.07 -11.63 -5.97
CA THR A 159 7.04 -10.19 -6.27
C THR A 159 8.16 -9.50 -5.52
N ARG A 160 9.08 -8.86 -6.23
CA ARG A 160 10.11 -8.02 -5.66
C ARG A 160 9.70 -6.55 -5.77
N THR A 161 9.82 -5.80 -4.68
CA THR A 161 9.56 -4.36 -4.66
C THR A 161 10.85 -3.58 -4.41
N GLN A 162 11.16 -2.61 -5.27
CA GLN A 162 12.29 -1.70 -5.14
C GLN A 162 11.78 -0.26 -4.94
N VAL A 163 12.43 0.49 -4.03
CA VAL A 163 12.16 1.93 -3.83
C VAL A 163 13.12 2.75 -4.68
N LEU A 164 12.56 3.64 -5.50
CA LEU A 164 13.26 4.57 -6.39
C LEU A 164 13.00 6.01 -5.96
N ALA A 165 13.89 6.92 -6.39
CA ALA A 165 13.67 8.35 -6.22
C ALA A 165 12.43 8.79 -7.00
N SER A 166 11.59 9.63 -6.38
CA SER A 166 10.39 10.13 -7.04
C SER A 166 10.72 11.23 -8.05
N PRO A 167 10.16 11.18 -9.28
CA PRO A 167 10.25 12.26 -10.24
C PRO A 167 9.34 13.46 -9.88
N PHE A 168 8.45 13.30 -8.89
CA PHE A 168 7.50 14.34 -8.46
C PHE A 168 7.98 15.18 -7.27
N GLY A 169 9.20 14.95 -6.79
CA GLY A 169 9.79 15.72 -5.70
C GLY A 169 10.68 14.88 -4.79
N PRO A 170 11.30 15.51 -3.78
CA PRO A 170 12.06 14.79 -2.77
C PRO A 170 11.14 13.93 -1.89
N ARG A 171 11.75 13.16 -0.99
CA ARG A 171 11.01 12.51 0.11
C ARG A 171 10.11 13.54 0.82
N PRO A 172 8.89 13.16 1.21
CA PRO A 172 8.40 11.78 1.32
C PRO A 172 7.79 11.18 0.03
N ALA A 173 7.84 11.88 -1.11
CA ALA A 173 7.41 11.27 -2.37
C ALA A 173 8.33 10.11 -2.76
N ALA A 174 7.74 9.01 -3.24
CA ALA A 174 8.46 7.81 -3.63
C ALA A 174 7.92 7.24 -4.94
N THR A 175 8.76 6.47 -5.63
CA THR A 175 8.33 5.58 -6.72
C THR A 175 8.71 4.15 -6.33
N LEU A 176 7.77 3.22 -6.40
CA LEU A 176 8.03 1.80 -6.20
C LEU A 176 8.02 1.10 -7.55
N LEU A 177 8.95 0.20 -7.76
CA LEU A 177 8.97 -0.71 -8.89
C LEU A 177 8.71 -2.12 -8.36
N GLN A 178 7.64 -2.75 -8.83
CA GLN A 178 7.35 -4.15 -8.55
C GLN A 178 7.65 -4.99 -9.78
N THR A 179 8.57 -5.94 -9.65
CA THR A 179 8.91 -6.92 -10.69
C THR A 179 8.50 -8.31 -10.24
N TYR A 180 8.14 -9.16 -11.20
CA TYR A 180 7.64 -10.50 -10.91
C TYR A 180 8.64 -11.57 -11.37
N ARG A 181 8.73 -12.66 -10.63
CA ARG A 181 9.36 -13.91 -11.09
C ARG A 181 8.34 -15.02 -11.10
N VAL A 182 8.44 -15.90 -12.08
CA VAL A 182 7.62 -17.11 -12.20
C VAL A 182 8.58 -18.28 -12.33
N ASP A 183 8.49 -19.21 -11.37
CA ASP A 183 9.39 -20.38 -11.28
C ASP A 183 10.88 -19.97 -11.31
N GLY A 184 11.21 -18.90 -10.59
CA GLY A 184 12.56 -18.35 -10.46
C GLY A 184 13.08 -17.60 -11.70
N ARG A 185 12.29 -17.48 -12.77
CA ARG A 185 12.64 -16.67 -13.96
C ARG A 185 12.00 -15.29 -13.88
N ALA A 186 12.74 -14.25 -14.28
CA ALA A 186 12.17 -12.92 -14.42
C ALA A 186 10.98 -12.94 -15.39
N GLY A 187 9.87 -12.33 -14.97
CA GLY A 187 8.70 -12.10 -15.82
C GLY A 187 8.91 -10.89 -16.73
N ASP A 188 8.10 -10.81 -17.79
CA ASP A 188 8.17 -9.75 -18.80
C ASP A 188 7.36 -8.49 -18.42
N GLY A 189 6.94 -8.38 -17.16
CA GLY A 189 6.07 -7.31 -16.67
C GLY A 189 6.58 -6.68 -15.38
N ALA A 190 6.23 -5.42 -15.20
CA ALA A 190 6.48 -4.69 -13.96
C ALA A 190 5.34 -3.70 -13.68
N THR A 191 5.17 -3.36 -12.41
CA THR A 191 4.26 -2.33 -11.96
C THR A 191 5.05 -1.16 -11.40
N VAL A 192 4.77 0.04 -11.90
CA VAL A 192 5.31 1.29 -11.37
C VAL A 192 4.24 1.93 -10.50
N VAL A 193 4.57 2.14 -9.23
CA VAL A 193 3.69 2.77 -8.24
C VAL A 193 4.26 4.13 -7.88
N HIS A 194 3.50 5.21 -8.07
CA HIS A 194 3.90 6.53 -7.57
C HIS A 194 3.14 6.83 -6.29
N VAL A 195 3.86 7.32 -5.28
CA VAL A 195 3.30 7.73 -3.99
C VAL A 195 3.63 9.22 -3.80
N VAL A 196 2.63 10.08 -3.90
CA VAL A 196 2.80 11.54 -3.98
C VAL A 196 1.94 12.23 -2.92
N PRO A 197 2.52 12.60 -1.76
CA PRO A 197 1.82 13.35 -0.72
C PRO A 197 1.80 14.87 -1.03
N ALA A 198 0.71 15.55 -0.67
CA ALA A 198 0.54 16.99 -0.77
C ALA A 198 -0.43 17.52 0.31
N GLY A 199 0.11 18.06 1.40
CA GLY A 199 -0.68 18.40 2.58
C GLY A 199 -1.42 17.17 3.10
N ALA A 200 -2.74 17.27 3.30
CA ALA A 200 -3.56 16.13 3.73
C ALA A 200 -3.86 15.12 2.61
N ALA A 201 -3.57 15.41 1.34
CA ALA A 201 -3.86 14.54 0.22
C ALA A 201 -2.70 13.57 -0.07
N LEU A 202 -3.03 12.33 -0.42
CA LEU A 202 -2.09 11.33 -0.92
C LEU A 202 -2.62 10.77 -2.24
N LEU A 203 -1.86 10.96 -3.31
CA LEU A 203 -2.08 10.27 -4.57
C LEU A 203 -1.21 9.01 -4.60
N VAL A 204 -1.84 7.86 -4.81
CA VAL A 204 -1.16 6.61 -5.12
C VAL A 204 -1.59 6.15 -6.51
N THR A 205 -0.64 5.82 -7.37
CA THR A 205 -0.91 5.28 -8.71
C THR A 205 -0.31 3.90 -8.84
N SER A 206 -0.86 3.05 -9.69
CA SER A 206 -0.30 1.75 -10.05
C SER A 206 -0.47 1.58 -11.55
N THR A 207 0.64 1.52 -12.27
CA THR A 207 0.61 1.27 -13.71
C THR A 207 1.38 -0.01 -14.00
N TYR A 208 0.70 -1.02 -14.52
CA TYR A 208 1.31 -2.24 -15.02
C TYR A 208 1.63 -2.09 -16.51
N GLY A 209 2.81 -2.55 -16.89
CA GLY A 209 3.22 -2.65 -18.29
C GLY A 209 4.24 -3.77 -18.52
N GLN A 210 4.45 -4.09 -19.79
CA GLN A 210 5.51 -5.01 -20.20
C GLN A 210 6.87 -4.30 -20.15
N TRP A 211 7.44 -4.25 -18.96
CA TRP A 211 8.74 -3.64 -18.70
C TRP A 211 9.64 -4.63 -17.98
N THR A 212 10.91 -4.62 -18.36
CA THR A 212 11.97 -5.38 -17.70
C THR A 212 12.73 -4.49 -16.72
N GLU A 213 13.56 -5.08 -15.86
CA GLU A 213 14.48 -4.33 -14.99
C GLU A 213 15.40 -3.39 -15.80
N ASP A 214 15.78 -3.76 -17.03
CA ASP A 214 16.63 -2.94 -17.89
C ASP A 214 15.91 -1.71 -18.48
N ASP A 215 14.57 -1.68 -18.45
CA ASP A 215 13.74 -0.59 -19.01
C ASP A 215 13.15 0.33 -17.94
N VAL A 216 13.55 0.22 -16.68
CA VAL A 216 12.93 0.90 -15.52
C VAL A 216 12.88 2.42 -15.69
N ASP A 217 13.97 3.07 -16.09
CA ASP A 217 13.99 4.52 -16.28
C ASP A 217 12.98 4.96 -17.35
N ARG A 218 12.82 4.15 -18.41
CA ARG A 218 11.84 4.40 -19.47
C ARG A 218 10.43 4.15 -18.98
N ALA A 219 10.20 3.11 -18.18
CA ALA A 219 8.91 2.80 -17.57
C ALA A 219 8.45 3.98 -16.69
N VAL A 220 9.30 4.42 -15.76
CA VAL A 220 9.04 5.57 -14.89
C VAL A 220 8.81 6.84 -15.71
N ALA A 221 9.63 7.12 -16.73
CA ALA A 221 9.42 8.30 -17.56
C ALA A 221 8.07 8.29 -18.31
N ARG A 222 7.61 7.11 -18.75
CA ARG A 222 6.31 6.95 -19.43
C ARG A 222 5.13 7.16 -18.50
N THR A 223 5.22 6.75 -17.23
CA THR A 223 4.15 6.94 -16.25
C THR A 223 4.11 8.37 -15.70
N VAL A 224 5.22 9.10 -15.73
CA VAL A 224 5.28 10.49 -15.26
C VAL A 224 4.47 11.45 -16.12
N ALA A 225 4.59 11.36 -17.44
CA ALA A 225 4.00 12.37 -18.32
C ALA A 225 2.47 12.49 -18.18
N PRO A 226 1.68 11.39 -18.15
CA PRO A 226 0.24 11.44 -17.91
C PRO A 226 -0.16 12.02 -16.55
N LEU A 227 0.70 11.91 -15.53
CA LEU A 227 0.39 12.30 -14.16
C LEU A 227 0.71 13.77 -13.83
N ARG A 228 1.40 14.50 -14.72
CA ARG A 228 1.85 15.87 -14.42
C ARG A 228 0.71 16.81 -14.07
N GLU A 229 -0.40 16.74 -14.79
CA GLU A 229 -1.58 17.57 -14.53
C GLU A 229 -2.21 17.24 -13.17
N THR A 230 -2.42 15.94 -12.90
CA THR A 230 -2.97 15.46 -11.63
C THR A 230 -2.10 15.89 -10.44
N VAL A 231 -0.78 15.72 -10.55
CA VAL A 231 0.17 16.11 -9.49
C VAL A 231 0.22 17.63 -9.30
N ALA A 232 0.13 18.41 -10.38
CA ALA A 232 0.03 19.87 -10.26
C ALA A 232 -1.24 20.29 -9.51
N ALA A 233 -2.38 19.64 -9.77
CA ALA A 233 -3.64 19.92 -9.09
C ALA A 233 -3.61 19.59 -7.58
N LEU A 234 -2.72 18.68 -7.14
CA LEU A 234 -2.56 18.36 -5.71
C LEU A 234 -2.08 19.54 -4.86
N THR A 235 -1.42 20.54 -5.46
CA THR A 235 -0.94 21.75 -4.76
C THR A 235 -2.06 22.49 -4.03
N THR A 236 -3.30 22.41 -4.53
CA THR A 236 -4.49 23.00 -3.89
C THR A 236 -4.78 22.44 -2.48
N PHE A 237 -4.33 21.21 -2.18
CA PHE A 237 -4.43 20.62 -0.83
C PHE A 237 -3.31 21.08 0.10
N ALA A 238 -2.13 21.38 -0.45
CA ALA A 238 -0.99 21.91 0.31
C ALA A 238 -1.25 23.36 0.77
N GLU A 239 -1.74 24.22 -0.12
CA GLU A 239 -2.01 25.64 0.18
C GLU A 239 -3.06 25.82 1.27
N ARG A 240 -4.12 25.01 1.26
CA ARG A 240 -5.19 25.03 2.28
C ARG A 240 -4.71 24.62 3.66
N SER A 241 -3.60 23.89 3.74
CA SER A 241 -3.01 23.44 5.00
C SER A 241 -2.17 24.55 5.64
N ALA A 242 -1.52 25.40 4.83
CA ALA A 242 -0.67 26.49 5.31
C ALA A 242 -1.45 27.73 5.81
N GLY A 243 -2.71 27.92 5.38
CA GLY A 243 -3.52 29.08 5.76
C GLY A 243 -4.28 28.99 7.09
N ARG A 244 -3.96 28.05 7.98
CA ARG A 244 -4.65 27.83 9.26
C ARG A 244 -3.79 27.97 10.52
N ASP A 245 -2.54 28.40 10.37
CA ASP A 245 -1.66 28.74 11.49
C ASP A 245 -1.92 30.19 11.97
#